data_AF-A0AAV0NZ05-F1
#
_entry.id   AF-A0AAV0NZ05-F1
#
_cell.length_a   1.000
_cell.length_b   1.000
_cell.length_c   1.000
_cell.angle_alpha   90.00
_cell.angle_beta   90.00
_cell.angle_gamma   90.00
#
_symmetry.space_group_name_H-M   'P 1'
#
loop_
_entity.id
_entity.type
_entity.pdbx_description
1 polymer ?
#
loop_
_entity_poly.entity_id
_entity_poly.type
_entity_poly.pdbx_seq_one_letter_code
_entity_poly.pdbx_strand_id
1 'polypeptide(L)' 'MSGKDKDTSIITLVVGAVAGVAAVAYGIASLFSGSSGKTMKAPGRDSRMFRANFEKNPSGYFRDLRNK' A
#
# COMPACT_ATOMS: atom_id res chain seq x y z
N MET A 1 48.88 8.78 11.78
CA MET A 1 47.46 8.92 12.16
C MET A 1 46.60 8.96 10.91
N SER A 2 45.49 8.23 10.96
CA SER A 2 44.18 8.64 10.43
C SER A 2 44.09 9.06 8.95
N GLY A 3 43.69 8.08 8.13
CA GLY A 3 43.09 8.33 6.81
C GLY A 3 41.84 7.48 6.58
N LYS A 4 41.83 6.24 7.10
CA LYS A 4 40.75 5.26 6.86
C LYS A 4 39.44 5.57 7.61
N ASP A 5 39.51 6.37 8.67
CA ASP A 5 38.36 6.61 9.56
C ASP A 5 37.32 7.53 8.89
N LYS A 6 37.77 8.48 8.07
CA LYS A 6 36.89 9.47 7.42
C LYS A 6 36.13 8.86 6.23
N ASP A 7 36.82 8.05 5.41
CA ASP A 7 36.21 7.39 4.25
C ASP A 7 35.17 6.36 4.70
N THR A 8 35.47 5.60 5.75
CA THR A 8 34.56 4.59 6.32
C THR A 8 33.31 5.23 6.92
N SER A 9 33.42 6.36 7.62
CA SER A 9 32.28 7.07 8.20
C SER A 9 31.35 7.70 7.14
N ILE A 10 31.90 8.28 6.07
CA ILE A 10 31.08 8.83 4.97
C ILE A 10 30.38 7.70 4.20
N ILE A 11 31.07 6.60 3.90
CA ILE A 11 30.47 5.43 3.25
C ILE A 11 29.33 4.86 4.09
N THR A 12 29.51 4.77 5.42
CA THR A 12 28.49 4.24 6.32
C THR A 12 27.26 5.17 6.42
N LEU A 13 27.47 6.49 6.42
CA LEU A 13 26.39 7.48 6.49
C LEU A 13 25.56 7.55 5.20
N VAL A 14 26.22 7.45 4.03
CA VAL A 14 25.52 7.47 2.73
C VAL A 14 24.76 6.17 2.47
N VAL A 15 25.33 5.00 2.83
CA VAL A 15 24.64 3.70 2.69
C VAL A 15 23.44 3.61 3.64
N GLY A 16 23.56 4.12 4.88
CA GLY A 16 22.46 4.14 5.85
C GLY A 16 21.28 5.01 5.40
N ALA A 17 21.55 6.17 4.79
CA ALA A 17 20.52 7.10 4.34
C ALA A 17 19.69 6.56 3.15
N VAL A 18 20.31 5.93 2.17
CA VAL A 18 19.61 5.41 0.98
C VAL A 18 18.73 4.21 1.32
N ALA A 19 19.22 3.28 2.18
CA ALA A 19 18.44 2.14 2.63
C ALA A 19 17.22 2.55 3.49
N GLY A 20 17.40 3.55 4.37
CA GLY A 20 16.31 4.06 5.22
C GLY A 20 15.17 4.70 4.42
N VAL A 21 15.50 5.51 3.41
CA VAL A 21 14.49 6.19 2.57
C VAL A 21 13.70 5.18 1.71
N ALA A 22 14.37 4.18 1.14
CA ALA A 22 13.70 3.14 0.36
C ALA A 22 12.73 2.32 1.22
N ALA A 23 13.14 1.88 2.41
CA ALA A 23 12.28 1.09 3.30
C ALA A 23 11.02 1.87 3.74
N VAL A 24 11.16 3.17 4.04
CA VAL A 24 10.03 4.04 4.39
C VAL A 24 9.09 4.22 3.20
N ALA A 25 9.61 4.49 1.99
CA ALA A 25 8.79 4.63 0.79
C ALA A 25 7.99 3.35 0.47
N TYR A 26 8.62 2.18 0.54
CA TYR A 26 7.95 0.89 0.34
C TYR A 26 6.91 0.60 1.42
N GLY A 27 7.21 0.87 2.69
CA GLY A 27 6.28 0.68 3.80
C GLY A 27 5.01 1.50 3.61
N ILE A 28 5.13 2.79 3.29
CA ILE A 28 3.99 3.68 3.09
C ILE A 28 3.22 3.31 1.82
N ALA A 29 3.91 3.02 0.71
CA ALA A 29 3.27 2.58 -0.53
C ALA A 29 2.45 1.30 -0.34
N SER A 30 2.90 0.36 0.50
CA SER A 30 2.16 -0.88 0.79
C SER A 30 0.84 -0.63 1.52
N LEU A 31 0.77 0.39 2.38
CA LEU A 31 -0.47 0.80 3.07
C LEU A 31 -1.49 1.41 2.11
N PHE A 32 -1.01 2.13 1.09
CA PHE A 32 -1.85 2.74 0.05
C PHE A 32 -2.07 1.85 -1.17
N SER A 33 -1.45 0.67 -1.24
CA SER A 33 -1.70 -0.35 -2.26
C SER A 33 -3.04 -1.06 -1.99
N GLY A 34 -4.09 -0.26 -1.83
CA GLY A 34 -5.46 -0.71 -1.80
C GLY A 34 -5.82 -1.26 -3.17
N SER A 35 -6.13 -2.56 -3.21
CA SER A 35 -6.67 -3.34 -4.32
C SER A 35 -6.68 -2.61 -5.67
N SER A 36 -5.59 -2.70 -6.45
CA SER A 36 -5.57 -2.34 -7.88
C SER A 36 -6.38 -3.35 -8.72
N GLY A 37 -7.58 -3.66 -8.25
CA GLY A 37 -8.47 -4.67 -8.81
C GLY A 37 -9.48 -4.09 -9.78
N LYS A 38 -10.00 -4.95 -10.65
CA LYS A 38 -11.06 -4.59 -11.59
C LYS A 38 -12.28 -4.04 -10.83
N THR A 39 -12.71 -2.84 -11.20
CA THR A 39 -13.93 -2.24 -10.66
C THR A 39 -15.14 -2.67 -11.47
N MET A 40 -16.31 -2.67 -10.86
CA MET A 40 -17.59 -2.94 -11.50
C MET A 40 -18.68 -2.01 -10.97
N LYS A 41 -19.80 -1.88 -11.71
CA LYS A 41 -21.00 -1.22 -11.17
C LYS A 41 -21.48 -1.99 -9.94
N ALA A 42 -21.84 -1.27 -8.90
CA ALA A 42 -22.36 -1.85 -7.68
C ALA A 42 -23.82 -2.28 -7.89
N PRO A 43 -24.20 -3.57 -7.76
CA PRO A 43 -25.56 -4.01 -8.01
C PRO A 43 -26.56 -3.30 -7.09
N GLY A 44 -27.58 -2.66 -7.67
CA GLY A 44 -28.60 -1.94 -6.88
C GLY A 44 -28.12 -0.60 -6.29
N ARG A 45 -26.97 -0.05 -6.74
CA ARG A 45 -26.53 1.32 -6.44
C ARG A 45 -26.01 2.01 -7.69
N ASP A 46 -26.07 3.33 -7.73
CA ASP A 46 -25.42 4.13 -8.77
C ASP A 46 -24.00 4.53 -8.39
N SER A 47 -23.19 3.53 -8.03
CA SER A 47 -21.77 3.72 -7.71
C SER A 47 -20.94 2.57 -8.25
N ARG A 48 -19.61 2.71 -8.21
CA ARG A 48 -18.67 1.63 -8.54
C ARG A 48 -18.06 1.05 -7.28
N MET A 49 -17.68 -0.22 -7.34
CA MET A 49 -16.91 -0.90 -6.29
C MET A 49 -15.89 -1.86 -6.89
N PHE A 50 -14.91 -2.28 -6.08
CA PHE A 50 -13.99 -3.35 -6.45
C PHE A 50 -14.74 -4.67 -6.56
N ARG A 51 -14.59 -5.36 -7.70
CA ARG A 51 -15.22 -6.67 -7.90
C ARG A 51 -14.79 -7.68 -6.83
N ALA A 52 -13.52 -7.66 -6.43
CA ALA A 52 -12.98 -8.52 -5.38
C ALA A 52 -13.70 -8.36 -4.03
N ASN A 53 -14.10 -7.14 -3.65
CA ASN A 53 -14.83 -6.90 -2.41
C ASN A 53 -16.23 -7.53 -2.45
N PHE A 54 -16.90 -7.46 -3.60
CA PHE A 54 -18.20 -8.10 -3.80
C PHE A 54 -18.09 -9.64 -3.78
N GLU A 55 -17.09 -10.19 -4.49
CA GLU A 55 -16.87 -11.64 -4.56
C GLU A 55 -16.50 -12.26 -3.21
N LYS A 56 -15.82 -11.50 -2.34
CA LYS A 56 -15.46 -11.94 -0.98
C LYS A 56 -16.70 -12.20 -0.11
N ASN A 57 -17.75 -11.38 -0.23
CA ASN A 57 -18.98 -11.54 0.56
C ASN A 57 -20.20 -10.93 -0.15
N PRO A 58 -20.76 -11.63 -1.16
CA PRO A 58 -21.90 -11.11 -1.90
C PRO A 58 -23.17 -11.05 -1.05
N SER A 59 -23.38 -12.01 -0.13
CA SER A 59 -24.55 -12.03 0.75
C SER A 59 -24.54 -10.87 1.75
N GLY A 60 -23.39 -10.54 2.31
CA GLY A 60 -23.19 -9.35 3.15
C GLY A 60 -23.50 -8.07 2.41
N TYR A 61 -22.99 -7.90 1.18
CA TYR A 61 -23.30 -6.74 0.34
C TYR A 61 -24.81 -6.53 0.17
N PHE A 62 -25.56 -7.58 -0.17
CA PHE A 62 -27.02 -7.46 -0.34
C PHE A 62 -27.78 -7.30 0.98
N ARG A 63 -27.27 -7.85 2.10
CA ARG A 63 -27.84 -7.62 3.43
C ARG A 63 -27.71 -6.15 3.82
N ASP A 64 -26.53 -5.56 3.61
CA ASP A 64 -26.27 -4.14 3.85
C ASP A 64 -27.05 -3.26 2.89
N LEU A 65 -27.31 -3.72 1.66
CA LEU A 65 -28.14 -3.02 0.70
C LEU A 65 -29.61 -2.95 1.14
N ARG A 66 -30.14 -4.01 1.76
CA ARG A 66 -31.53 -4.03 2.25
C ARG A 66 -31.74 -3.23 3.53
N ASN A 67 -30.69 -3.09 4.34
CA ASN A 67 -30.75 -2.37 5.61
C ASN A 67 -30.46 -0.86 5.47
N LYS A 68 -30.36 -0.37 4.24
CA LYS A 68 -30.00 1.01 3.91
C LYS A 68 -31.13 1.69 3.18
#